data_AF-A0A7C3ZXL1-F1
#
_entry.id   AF-A0A7C3ZXL1-F1
#
_cell.length_a   1.000
_cell.length_b   1.000
_cell.length_c   1.000
_cell.angle_alpha   90.00
_cell.angle_beta   90.00
_cell.angle_gamma   90.00
#
_symmetry.space_group_name_H-M   'P 1'
#
loop_
_entity.id
_entity.type
_entity.pdbx_description
1 polymer ?
#
loop_
_entity_poly.entity_id
_entity_poly.type
_entity_poly.pdbx_seq_one_letter_code
_entity_poly.pdbx_strand_id
1 'polypeptide(L)'
;MPYLCHAVFNPGAALVDGETLLLLRVEDMEGKSHLTVARSADGISGWRIEPTPLISPTDDAGPHEEYGCEDPRITYLSELGKWVIAYTAYSPMGAGPALALTSDFKVVERLGLVLAPNNKDAAVFPRTIKGRFWMLHRPVAGAVEHIWLTDSPDLVYWGHPWMVLSERGGPWWDGVKVGAATIPIETEEGWLVLYHGVKQFTAGFTYRVGMFLLDLEDPRRLIARFPYWILGPREHYETTGQSPNVVFPCGHVRLDDQIRVYYGAADTCVCMATASISELLEALKKYRI
;
A
#
# COMPACT_ATOMS: atom_id res chain seq x y z
N MET A 1 -12.38 -12.09 13.96
CA MET A 1 -10.97 -12.42 14.23
C MET A 1 -10.91 -13.60 15.18
N PRO A 2 -9.94 -14.52 15.02
CA PRO A 2 -9.79 -15.70 15.89
C PRO A 2 -9.11 -15.40 17.24
N TYR A 3 -8.71 -14.15 17.47
CA TYR A 3 -8.10 -13.66 18.71
C TYR A 3 -8.54 -12.21 18.97
N LEU A 4 -8.19 -11.69 20.16
CA LEU A 4 -8.57 -10.35 20.62
C LEU A 4 -7.88 -9.26 19.79
N CYS A 5 -8.65 -8.33 19.26
CA CYS A 5 -8.15 -7.17 18.51
C CYS A 5 -9.07 -5.97 18.71
N HIS A 6 -8.51 -4.77 18.54
CA HIS A 6 -9.26 -3.53 18.52
C HIS A 6 -9.91 -3.29 17.15
N ALA A 7 -9.13 -3.38 16.08
CA ALA A 7 -9.59 -3.11 14.71
C ALA A 7 -8.79 -3.86 13.64
N VAL A 8 -9.35 -3.95 12.44
CA VAL A 8 -8.75 -4.67 11.28
C VAL A 8 -8.96 -3.86 10.01
N PHE A 9 -7.88 -3.39 9.39
CA PHE A 9 -7.95 -2.44 8.26
C PHE A 9 -6.70 -2.55 7.38
N ASN A 10 -6.57 -1.66 6.38
CA ASN A 10 -5.39 -1.48 5.51
C ASN A 10 -4.73 -2.78 4.98
N PRO A 11 -5.49 -3.70 4.35
CA PRO A 11 -4.94 -5.00 4.00
C PRO A 11 -4.14 -4.97 2.68
N GLY A 12 -2.96 -5.57 2.70
CA GLY A 12 -2.30 -6.00 1.47
C GLY A 12 -3.10 -7.13 0.83
N ALA A 13 -3.08 -7.26 -0.49
CA ALA A 13 -3.89 -8.25 -1.20
C ALA A 13 -3.11 -8.88 -2.35
N ALA A 14 -3.35 -10.17 -2.59
CA ALA A 14 -2.78 -10.92 -3.69
C ALA A 14 -3.68 -12.12 -4.05
N LEU A 15 -3.54 -12.63 -5.28
CA LEU A 15 -4.09 -13.94 -5.65
C LEU A 15 -3.00 -15.00 -5.42
N VAL A 16 -3.29 -15.98 -4.55
CA VAL A 16 -2.34 -17.03 -4.15
C VAL A 16 -3.05 -18.36 -4.26
N ASP A 17 -2.52 -19.28 -5.08
CA ASP A 17 -3.07 -20.63 -5.28
C ASP A 17 -4.57 -20.64 -5.64
N GLY A 18 -5.03 -19.64 -6.40
CA GLY A 18 -6.42 -19.50 -6.82
C GLY A 18 -7.37 -18.87 -5.80
N GLU A 19 -6.87 -18.47 -4.63
CA GLU A 19 -7.64 -17.76 -3.60
C GLU A 19 -7.17 -16.32 -3.43
N THR A 20 -8.09 -15.43 -3.05
CA THR A 20 -7.68 -14.10 -2.56
C THR A 20 -7.06 -14.25 -1.19
N LEU A 21 -5.80 -13.83 -1.07
CA LEU A 21 -5.11 -13.63 0.19
C LEU A 21 -5.16 -12.15 0.57
N LEU A 22 -5.51 -11.87 1.82
CA LEU A 22 -5.30 -10.58 2.46
C LEU A 22 -4.24 -10.72 3.55
N LEU A 23 -3.32 -9.76 3.60
CA LEU A 23 -2.47 -9.54 4.76
C LEU A 23 -3.03 -8.34 5.52
N LEU A 24 -3.85 -8.65 6.52
CA LEU A 24 -4.61 -7.70 7.31
C LEU A 24 -3.67 -6.95 8.26
N ARG A 25 -3.74 -5.61 8.31
CA ARG A 25 -3.25 -4.87 9.47
C ARG A 25 -4.29 -5.02 10.58
N VAL A 26 -3.86 -5.56 11.70
CA VAL A 26 -4.68 -5.76 12.89
C VAL A 26 -4.06 -4.95 14.01
N GLU A 27 -4.83 -4.05 14.59
CA GLU A 27 -4.44 -3.34 15.81
C GLU A 27 -4.94 -4.14 17.02
N ASP A 28 -4.04 -4.46 17.94
CA ASP A 28 -4.38 -5.13 19.19
C ASP A 28 -4.96 -4.17 20.24
N MET A 29 -5.28 -4.69 21.42
CA MET A 29 -5.87 -3.87 22.50
C MET A 29 -4.85 -2.95 23.20
N GLU A 30 -3.57 -3.10 22.91
CA GLU A 30 -2.49 -2.24 23.39
C GLU A 30 -2.15 -1.13 22.37
N GLY A 31 -2.79 -1.15 21.20
CA GLY A 31 -2.57 -0.20 20.11
C GLY A 31 -1.38 -0.56 19.21
N LYS A 32 -0.82 -1.77 19.32
CA LYS A 32 0.24 -2.24 18.44
C LYS A 32 -0.36 -2.91 17.22
N SER A 33 0.21 -2.63 16.05
CA SER A 33 -0.22 -3.25 14.80
C SER A 33 0.63 -4.47 14.46
N HIS A 34 -0.03 -5.51 13.95
CA HIS A 34 0.61 -6.69 13.38
C HIS A 34 -0.12 -7.14 12.11
N LEU A 35 0.52 -8.00 11.34
CA LEU A 35 0.06 -8.43 10.02
C LEU A 35 -0.40 -9.88 10.05
N THR A 36 -1.68 -10.12 9.74
CA THR A 36 -2.30 -11.45 9.82
C THR A 36 -2.87 -11.87 8.49
N VAL A 37 -2.64 -13.13 8.12
CA VAL A 37 -3.12 -13.66 6.85
C VAL A 37 -4.58 -14.07 6.96
N ALA A 38 -5.35 -13.73 5.93
CA ALA A 38 -6.70 -14.24 5.70
C ALA A 38 -6.83 -14.71 4.25
N ARG A 39 -7.57 -15.79 4.03
CA ARG A 39 -7.83 -16.34 2.69
C ARG A 39 -9.31 -16.50 2.42
N SER A 40 -9.72 -16.22 1.19
CA SER A 40 -11.09 -16.42 0.73
C SER A 40 -11.07 -16.91 -0.72
N ALA A 41 -11.90 -17.91 -1.02
CA ALA A 41 -12.05 -18.45 -2.36
C ALA A 41 -12.72 -17.45 -3.32
N ASP A 42 -13.64 -16.63 -2.82
CA ASP A 42 -14.36 -15.63 -3.63
C ASP A 42 -13.83 -14.21 -3.45
N GLY A 43 -12.93 -13.97 -2.49
CA GLY A 43 -12.37 -12.67 -2.14
C GLY A 43 -13.36 -11.68 -1.52
N ILE A 44 -14.53 -12.14 -1.07
CA ILE A 44 -15.62 -11.32 -0.53
C ILE A 44 -16.05 -11.86 0.84
N SER A 45 -16.29 -13.16 0.93
CA SER A 45 -16.88 -13.83 2.08
C SER A 45 -16.08 -15.07 2.49
N GLY A 46 -16.51 -15.77 3.55
CA GLY A 46 -15.90 -17.05 3.95
C GLY A 46 -14.42 -16.97 4.33
N TRP A 47 -13.96 -15.82 4.85
CA TRP A 47 -12.57 -15.59 5.21
C TRP A 47 -12.08 -16.58 6.27
N ARG A 48 -11.03 -17.33 5.92
CA ARG A 48 -10.25 -18.17 6.84
C ARG A 48 -9.05 -17.36 7.30
N ILE A 49 -9.05 -16.97 8.57
CA ILE A 49 -8.06 -16.08 9.17
C ILE A 49 -7.12 -16.92 10.04
N GLU A 50 -5.81 -16.73 9.87
CA GLU A 50 -4.82 -17.44 10.68
C GLU A 50 -4.96 -17.06 12.17
N PRO A 51 -4.78 -18.03 13.09
CA PRO A 51 -4.92 -17.79 14.53
C PRO A 51 -3.76 -17.00 15.13
N THR A 52 -2.67 -16.82 14.39
CA THR A 52 -1.49 -16.08 14.82
C THR A 52 -1.03 -15.11 13.71
N PRO A 53 -0.41 -13.97 14.07
CA PRO A 53 0.16 -13.06 13.09
C PRO A 53 1.26 -13.72 12.26
N LEU A 54 1.40 -13.29 11.00
CA LEU A 54 2.54 -13.64 10.13
C LEU A 54 3.75 -12.75 10.45
N ILE A 55 3.51 -11.45 10.66
CA ILE A 55 4.54 -10.47 11.05
C ILE A 55 3.99 -9.71 12.24
N SER A 56 4.72 -9.70 13.35
CA SER A 56 4.33 -9.02 14.59
C SER A 56 5.55 -8.39 15.27
N PRO A 57 5.33 -7.36 16.11
CA PRO A 57 6.34 -6.82 17.00
C PRO A 57 6.62 -7.82 18.13
N THR A 58 7.56 -8.73 17.89
CA THR A 58 8.04 -9.73 18.86
C THR A 58 9.49 -9.42 19.24
N ASP A 59 9.98 -9.99 20.34
CA ASP A 59 11.34 -9.70 20.83
C ASP A 59 12.45 -10.01 19.81
N ASP A 60 12.19 -10.92 18.85
CA ASP A 60 13.08 -11.28 17.76
C ASP A 60 12.96 -10.38 16.50
N ALA A 61 11.96 -9.50 16.43
CA ALA A 61 11.72 -8.62 15.29
C ALA A 61 12.72 -7.44 15.20
N GLY A 62 13.46 -7.17 16.28
CA GLY A 62 14.42 -6.07 16.36
C GLY A 62 13.78 -4.72 16.71
N PRO A 63 14.60 -3.68 16.96
CA PRO A 63 14.16 -2.43 17.57
C PRO A 63 13.34 -1.51 16.64
N HIS A 64 13.22 -1.87 15.36
CA HIS A 64 12.56 -1.02 14.35
C HIS A 64 11.06 -1.30 14.20
N GLU A 65 10.55 -2.36 14.83
CA GLU A 65 9.14 -2.77 14.75
C GLU A 65 8.41 -2.63 16.09
N GLU A 66 9.06 -2.11 17.15
CA GLU A 66 8.57 -2.14 18.54
C GLU A 66 7.13 -1.65 18.75
N TYR A 67 6.69 -0.67 17.97
CA TYR A 67 5.34 -0.09 18.05
C TYR A 67 4.36 -0.71 17.05
N GLY A 68 4.85 -1.41 16.02
CA GLY A 68 4.01 -2.19 15.12
C GLY A 68 4.57 -2.39 13.72
N CYS A 69 3.86 -3.26 12.99
CA CYS A 69 4.02 -3.54 11.56
C CYS A 69 2.72 -3.17 10.84
N GLU A 70 2.78 -2.25 9.88
CA GLU A 70 1.59 -1.58 9.34
C GLU A 70 1.53 -1.57 7.81
N ASP A 71 0.31 -1.41 7.29
CA ASP A 71 -0.01 -1.07 5.90
C ASP A 71 0.75 -1.88 4.83
N PRO A 72 0.62 -3.22 4.82
CA PRO A 72 1.40 -4.06 3.92
C PRO A 72 0.95 -3.95 2.46
N ARG A 73 1.90 -4.07 1.55
CA ARG A 73 1.71 -4.29 0.11
C ARG A 73 2.45 -5.55 -0.28
N ILE A 74 1.80 -6.40 -1.05
CA ILE A 74 2.29 -7.73 -1.41
C ILE A 74 2.53 -7.76 -2.91
N THR A 75 3.72 -8.19 -3.33
CA THR A 75 4.04 -8.38 -4.75
C THR A 75 4.75 -9.71 -4.96
N TYR A 76 4.47 -10.39 -6.06
CA TYR A 76 5.21 -11.59 -6.44
C TYR A 76 6.34 -11.21 -7.38
N LEU A 77 7.57 -11.59 -7.05
CA LEU A 77 8.72 -11.40 -7.92
C LEU A 77 9.15 -12.76 -8.48
N SER A 78 8.80 -12.98 -9.75
CA SER A 78 9.08 -14.22 -10.47
C SER A 78 10.58 -14.56 -10.51
N GLU A 79 11.43 -13.54 -10.59
CA GLU A 79 12.89 -13.64 -10.62
C GLU A 79 13.46 -14.22 -9.31
N LEU A 80 12.72 -14.09 -8.21
CA LEU A 80 13.08 -14.65 -6.90
C LEU A 80 12.28 -15.91 -6.55
N GLY A 81 11.18 -16.18 -7.26
CA GLY A 81 10.20 -17.21 -6.89
C GLY A 81 9.57 -16.96 -5.51
N LYS A 82 9.54 -15.70 -5.05
CA LYS A 82 9.08 -15.32 -3.70
C LYS A 82 8.11 -14.14 -3.77
N TRP A 83 7.26 -14.07 -2.76
CA TRP A 83 6.48 -12.90 -2.43
C TRP A 83 7.33 -11.93 -1.61
N VAL A 84 7.28 -10.65 -1.98
CA VAL A 84 7.81 -9.54 -1.20
C VAL A 84 6.64 -8.84 -0.50
N ILE A 85 6.79 -8.68 0.81
CA ILE A 85 5.88 -7.91 1.66
C ILE A 85 6.61 -6.62 2.00
N ALA A 86 6.17 -5.50 1.44
CA ALA A 86 6.58 -4.17 1.86
C ALA A 86 5.61 -3.66 2.91
N TYR A 87 6.11 -3.22 4.06
CA TYR A 87 5.30 -2.74 5.19
C TYR A 87 5.98 -1.57 5.88
N THR A 88 5.24 -0.89 6.75
CA THR A 88 5.79 0.15 7.61
C THR A 88 6.18 -0.47 8.94
N ALA A 89 7.47 -0.48 9.25
CA ALA A 89 7.98 -0.79 10.57
C ALA A 89 7.95 0.49 11.42
N TYR A 90 7.28 0.44 12.58
CA TYR A 90 7.10 1.59 13.45
C TYR A 90 7.75 1.35 14.81
N SER A 91 8.53 2.33 15.29
CA SER A 91 9.20 2.26 16.59
C SER A 91 9.48 3.65 17.16
N PRO A 92 10.14 3.77 18.35
CA PRO A 92 10.57 5.06 18.88
C PRO A 92 11.47 5.87 17.92
N MET A 93 12.07 5.22 16.93
CA MET A 93 12.94 5.84 15.92
C MET A 93 12.16 6.48 14.76
N GLY A 94 10.84 6.28 14.70
CA GLY A 94 9.96 6.72 13.63
C GLY A 94 9.38 5.56 12.81
N ALA A 95 8.64 5.91 11.77
CA ALA A 95 8.05 4.95 10.83
C ALA A 95 8.91 4.84 9.57
N GLY A 96 9.21 3.62 9.13
CA GLY A 96 10.09 3.37 8.00
C GLY A 96 9.68 2.17 7.13
N PRO A 97 10.00 2.17 5.82
CA PRO A 97 9.79 1.02 4.94
C PRO A 97 10.64 -0.17 5.37
N ALA A 98 9.98 -1.30 5.59
CA ALA A 98 10.62 -2.59 5.81
C ALA A 98 10.14 -3.62 4.78
N LEU A 99 10.99 -4.60 4.49
CA LEU A 99 10.69 -5.71 3.59
C LEU A 99 10.78 -7.05 4.31
N ALA A 100 9.91 -7.97 3.90
CA ALA A 100 9.99 -9.38 4.26
C ALA A 100 9.71 -10.25 3.02
N LEU A 101 10.29 -11.44 2.99
CA LEU A 101 10.12 -12.40 1.91
C LEU A 101 9.39 -13.65 2.41
N THR A 102 8.51 -14.22 1.58
CA THR A 102 7.86 -15.50 1.88
C THR A 102 7.54 -16.28 0.60
N SER A 103 7.50 -17.60 0.70
CA SER A 103 7.02 -18.47 -0.37
C SER A 103 5.60 -19.00 -0.12
N ASP A 104 5.11 -18.94 1.12
CA ASP A 104 3.90 -19.66 1.54
C ASP A 104 2.96 -18.88 2.46
N PHE A 105 3.35 -17.67 2.89
CA PHE A 105 2.63 -16.86 3.87
C PHE A 105 2.38 -17.60 5.21
N LYS A 106 3.32 -18.47 5.60
CA LYS A 106 3.38 -19.10 6.92
C LYS A 106 4.65 -18.71 7.67
N VAL A 107 5.75 -18.61 6.94
CA VAL A 107 7.05 -18.16 7.48
C VAL A 107 7.55 -17.00 6.64
N VAL A 108 8.20 -16.04 7.31
CA VAL A 108 8.83 -14.89 6.65
C VAL A 108 10.32 -14.83 6.95
N GLU A 109 11.08 -14.45 5.93
CA GLU A 109 12.45 -13.96 6.05
C GLU A 109 12.38 -12.44 6.12
N ARG A 110 12.60 -11.85 7.30
CA ARG A 110 12.63 -10.39 7.45
C ARG A 110 13.94 -9.85 6.89
N LEU A 111 13.86 -8.98 5.88
CA LEU A 111 14.99 -8.13 5.49
C LEU A 111 15.10 -6.93 6.45
N GLY A 112 13.99 -6.54 7.06
CA GLY A 112 13.90 -5.44 8.01
C GLY A 112 13.82 -4.08 7.30
N LEU A 113 14.20 -3.04 8.02
CA LEU A 113 14.17 -1.65 7.53
C LEU A 113 15.10 -1.48 6.32
N VAL A 114 14.57 -1.00 5.19
CA VAL A 114 15.32 -0.81 3.94
C VAL A 114 15.56 0.66 3.57
N LEU A 115 14.81 1.59 4.17
CA LEU A 115 14.99 3.03 4.04
C LEU A 115 14.83 3.70 5.40
N ALA A 116 15.61 4.73 5.68
CA ALA A 116 15.56 5.42 6.97
C ALA A 116 14.21 6.09 7.25
N PRO A 117 13.71 6.07 8.51
CA PRO A 117 12.56 6.84 8.94
C PRO A 117 12.86 8.36 8.97
N ASN A 118 11.88 9.26 8.84
CA ASN A 118 10.45 8.99 8.64
C ASN A 118 10.12 8.80 7.15
N ASN A 119 9.54 7.65 6.82
CA ASN A 119 9.21 7.25 5.46
C ASN A 119 8.18 6.10 5.51
N LYS A 120 7.29 6.00 4.51
CA LYS A 120 6.25 4.95 4.47
C LYS A 120 5.70 4.73 3.06
N ASP A 121 4.54 4.09 2.97
CA ASP A 121 3.77 3.84 1.73
C ASP A 121 4.60 3.09 0.68
N ALA A 122 5.40 2.11 1.14
CA ALA A 122 6.35 1.39 0.32
C ALA A 122 5.64 0.37 -0.60
N ALA A 123 5.81 0.48 -1.91
CA ALA A 123 5.20 -0.41 -2.90
C ALA A 123 6.23 -0.87 -3.92
N VAL A 124 6.65 -2.14 -3.84
CA VAL A 124 7.61 -2.74 -4.77
C VAL A 124 6.91 -3.10 -6.09
N PHE A 125 7.54 -2.77 -7.21
CA PHE A 125 7.02 -3.08 -8.55
C PHE A 125 6.97 -4.59 -8.78
N PRO A 126 6.01 -5.12 -9.57
CA PRO A 126 5.79 -6.57 -9.73
C PRO A 126 6.78 -7.27 -10.68
N ARG A 127 7.86 -6.60 -11.07
CA ARG A 127 9.01 -7.18 -11.76
C ARG A 127 10.17 -6.19 -11.73
N THR A 128 11.36 -6.65 -12.09
CA THR A 128 12.47 -5.76 -12.39
C THR A 128 12.21 -4.93 -13.65
N ILE A 129 12.76 -3.71 -13.67
CA ILE A 129 12.76 -2.82 -14.84
C ILE A 129 14.23 -2.52 -15.14
N LYS A 130 14.69 -2.91 -16.33
CA LYS A 130 16.09 -2.83 -16.76
C LYS A 130 17.05 -3.49 -15.76
N GLY A 131 16.67 -4.66 -15.25
CA GLY A 131 17.48 -5.49 -14.35
C GLY A 131 17.61 -4.96 -12.92
N ARG A 132 16.73 -4.04 -12.50
CA ARG A 132 16.72 -3.49 -11.14
C ARG A 132 15.34 -3.62 -10.51
N PHE A 133 15.30 -3.84 -9.21
CA PHE A 133 14.07 -3.73 -8.43
C PHE A 133 13.73 -2.26 -8.24
N TRP A 134 12.44 -1.93 -8.29
CA TRP A 134 11.94 -0.57 -8.08
C TRP A 134 10.92 -0.56 -6.97
N MET A 135 10.86 0.54 -6.22
CA MET A 135 9.91 0.73 -5.14
C MET A 135 9.44 2.18 -5.09
N LEU A 136 8.12 2.37 -5.01
CA LEU A 136 7.53 3.64 -4.59
C LEU A 136 7.65 3.75 -3.07
N HIS A 137 7.91 4.94 -2.55
CA HIS A 137 7.90 5.22 -1.12
C HIS A 137 7.62 6.71 -0.87
N ARG A 138 7.52 7.09 0.40
CA ARG A 138 7.01 8.41 0.79
C ARG A 138 7.78 8.97 1.99
N PRO A 139 8.98 9.52 1.79
CA PRO A 139 9.73 10.17 2.85
C PRO A 139 9.00 11.41 3.35
N VAL A 140 9.14 11.70 4.64
CA VAL A 140 8.63 12.92 5.28
C VAL A 140 9.76 13.93 5.34
N ALA A 141 9.73 14.94 4.48
CA ALA A 141 10.76 15.98 4.38
C ALA A 141 10.23 17.31 4.94
N GLY A 142 10.32 17.48 6.26
CA GLY A 142 9.74 18.65 6.93
C GLY A 142 8.22 18.63 6.84
N ALA A 143 7.63 19.61 6.14
CA ALA A 143 6.18 19.70 5.92
C ALA A 143 5.71 19.04 4.61
N VAL A 144 6.62 18.41 3.86
CA VAL A 144 6.37 17.93 2.50
C VAL A 144 6.36 16.40 2.47
N GLU A 145 5.34 15.84 1.83
CA GLU A 145 5.10 14.40 1.78
C GLU A 145 4.69 13.97 0.35
N HIS A 146 5.69 13.85 -0.52
CA HIS A 146 5.56 13.44 -1.94
C HIS A 146 5.77 11.93 -2.14
N ILE A 147 5.35 11.40 -3.29
CA ILE A 147 5.70 10.04 -3.71
C ILE A 147 7.05 10.08 -4.44
N TRP A 148 7.96 9.21 -4.01
CA TRP A 148 9.29 9.02 -4.56
C TRP A 148 9.46 7.59 -5.06
N LEU A 149 10.45 7.41 -5.92
CA LEU A 149 10.97 6.14 -6.41
C LEU A 149 12.38 5.94 -5.89
N THR A 150 12.73 4.68 -5.69
CA THR A 150 14.10 4.22 -5.49
C THR A 150 14.29 2.90 -6.23
N ASP A 151 15.53 2.58 -6.58
CA ASP A 151 15.88 1.30 -7.18
C ASP A 151 16.94 0.54 -6.36
N SER A 152 17.00 -0.76 -6.55
CA SER A 152 17.92 -1.66 -5.85
C SER A 152 18.41 -2.78 -6.76
N PRO A 153 19.68 -3.22 -6.62
CA PRO A 153 20.16 -4.42 -7.30
C PRO A 153 19.73 -5.72 -6.60
N ASP A 154 19.31 -5.68 -5.33
CA ASP A 154 19.20 -6.88 -4.48
C ASP A 154 18.12 -6.83 -3.39
N LEU A 155 17.22 -5.84 -3.41
CA LEU A 155 16.20 -5.55 -2.39
C LEU A 155 16.73 -5.10 -1.02
N VAL A 156 18.05 -4.99 -0.84
CA VAL A 156 18.67 -4.58 0.42
C VAL A 156 19.25 -3.18 0.30
N TYR A 157 20.07 -2.93 -0.72
CA TYR A 157 20.67 -1.62 -0.94
C TYR A 157 19.83 -0.80 -1.91
N TRP A 158 19.16 0.21 -1.39
CA TRP A 158 18.28 1.11 -2.14
C TRP A 158 18.95 2.46 -2.39
N GLY A 159 18.82 2.98 -3.61
CA GLY A 159 19.46 4.21 -4.04
C GLY A 159 18.70 4.94 -5.16
N HIS A 160 19.36 5.94 -5.75
CA HIS A 160 18.82 6.75 -6.84
C HIS A 160 17.41 7.32 -6.56
N PRO A 161 17.21 8.07 -5.45
CA PRO A 161 15.91 8.62 -5.12
C PRO A 161 15.42 9.56 -6.22
N TRP A 162 14.17 9.40 -6.64
CA TRP A 162 13.54 10.21 -7.68
C TRP A 162 12.10 10.57 -7.31
N MET A 163 11.81 11.86 -7.13
CA MET A 163 10.45 12.31 -6.86
C MET A 163 9.58 12.15 -8.10
N VAL A 164 8.46 11.43 -7.98
CA VAL A 164 7.60 11.07 -9.12
C VAL A 164 6.24 11.78 -9.09
N LEU A 165 5.71 12.04 -7.89
CA LEU A 165 4.44 12.74 -7.74
C LEU A 165 4.47 13.67 -6.53
N SER A 166 4.34 14.97 -6.78
CA SER A 166 4.20 15.95 -5.71
C SER A 166 2.75 16.01 -5.20
N GLU A 167 2.59 16.34 -3.91
CA GLU A 167 1.33 16.90 -3.43
C GLU A 167 1.04 18.22 -4.19
N ARG A 168 -0.23 18.57 -4.37
CA ARG A 168 -0.59 19.75 -5.16
C ARG A 168 -0.53 21.07 -4.38
N GLY A 169 -0.50 21.00 -3.05
CA GLY A 169 -0.66 22.17 -2.20
C GLY A 169 -2.06 22.81 -2.28
N GLY A 170 -2.23 23.93 -1.58
CA GLY A 170 -3.41 24.79 -1.70
C GLY A 170 -4.75 24.07 -1.46
N PRO A 171 -5.81 24.37 -2.25
CA PRO A 171 -7.16 23.85 -1.99
C PRO A 171 -7.40 22.43 -2.52
N TRP A 172 -6.40 21.81 -3.15
CA TRP A 172 -6.53 20.51 -3.81
C TRP A 172 -6.84 19.39 -2.83
N TRP A 173 -7.52 18.35 -3.32
CA TRP A 173 -7.92 17.20 -2.50
C TRP A 173 -6.72 16.35 -2.06
N ASP A 174 -5.64 16.41 -2.83
CA ASP A 174 -4.33 15.81 -2.59
C ASP A 174 -3.27 16.89 -2.29
N GLY A 175 -3.68 17.92 -1.55
CA GLY A 175 -2.90 19.13 -1.30
C GLY A 175 -1.93 19.05 -0.11
N VAL A 176 -2.20 18.17 0.88
CA VAL A 176 -1.41 18.11 2.13
C VAL A 176 -0.32 17.05 2.07
N LYS A 177 -0.64 15.89 1.51
CA LYS A 177 0.29 14.78 1.31
C LYS A 177 -0.28 13.76 0.34
N VAL A 178 0.62 13.00 -0.30
CA VAL A 178 0.30 11.91 -1.22
C VAL A 178 1.14 10.68 -0.90
N GLY A 179 0.61 9.48 -1.16
CA GLY A 179 1.33 8.22 -0.96
C GLY A 179 0.80 7.12 -1.86
N ALA A 180 1.68 6.21 -2.29
CA ALA A 180 1.26 5.06 -3.10
C ALA A 180 0.25 4.23 -2.31
N ALA A 181 -0.88 3.86 -2.91
CA ALA A 181 -1.92 3.11 -2.22
C ALA A 181 -1.70 1.60 -2.40
N THR A 182 -1.65 1.13 -3.64
CA THR A 182 -1.42 -0.29 -3.95
C THR A 182 -0.10 -0.47 -4.69
N ILE A 183 0.29 -1.72 -4.97
CA ILE A 183 1.40 -1.98 -5.90
C ILE A 183 1.04 -1.43 -7.29
N PRO A 184 2.01 -0.97 -8.09
CA PRO A 184 1.77 -0.56 -9.47
C PRO A 184 1.15 -1.69 -10.31
N ILE A 185 0.12 -1.37 -11.09
CA ILE A 185 -0.53 -2.30 -12.02
C ILE A 185 0.16 -2.18 -13.38
N GLU A 186 0.72 -3.29 -13.86
CA GLU A 186 1.30 -3.33 -15.22
C GLU A 186 0.20 -3.31 -16.29
N THR A 187 0.32 -2.38 -17.24
CA THR A 187 -0.57 -2.26 -18.40
C THR A 187 0.23 -1.93 -19.66
N GLU A 188 -0.38 -2.12 -20.83
CA GLU A 188 0.23 -1.75 -22.11
C GLU A 188 0.47 -0.23 -22.24
N GLU A 189 -0.28 0.58 -21.49
CA GLU A 189 -0.16 2.05 -21.52
C GLU A 189 0.86 2.58 -20.50
N GLY A 190 1.37 1.74 -19.60
CA GLY A 190 2.28 2.10 -18.51
C GLY A 190 1.94 1.45 -17.17
N TRP A 191 2.61 1.90 -16.11
CA TRP A 191 2.30 1.49 -14.74
C TRP A 191 1.15 2.34 -14.19
N LEU A 192 -0.03 1.76 -14.08
CA LEU A 192 -1.17 2.42 -13.44
C LEU A 192 -0.98 2.34 -11.92
N VAL A 193 -0.87 3.50 -11.27
CA VAL A 193 -0.66 3.61 -9.82
C VAL A 193 -1.87 4.27 -9.19
N LEU A 194 -2.50 3.55 -8.25
CA LEU A 194 -3.47 4.13 -7.33
C LEU A 194 -2.72 4.77 -6.16
N TYR A 195 -3.11 5.98 -5.79
CA TYR A 195 -2.48 6.73 -4.70
C TYR A 195 -3.51 7.37 -3.80
N HIS A 196 -3.21 7.49 -2.51
CA HIS A 196 -4.02 8.31 -1.62
C HIS A 196 -3.55 9.75 -1.66
N GLY A 197 -4.48 10.67 -1.51
CA GLY A 197 -4.23 12.10 -1.37
C GLY A 197 -5.07 12.67 -0.25
N VAL A 198 -4.46 13.61 0.47
CA VAL A 198 -5.02 14.14 1.72
C VAL A 198 -5.34 15.62 1.58
N LYS A 199 -6.52 15.97 2.09
CA LYS A 199 -6.93 17.36 2.32
C LYS A 199 -7.17 17.57 3.80
N GLN A 200 -6.68 18.69 4.32
CA GLN A 200 -6.99 19.15 5.66
C GLN A 200 -8.22 20.04 5.63
N PHE A 201 -9.22 19.68 6.41
CA PHE A 201 -10.34 20.53 6.79
C PHE A 201 -10.21 20.93 8.26
N THR A 202 -11.06 21.82 8.74
CA THR A 202 -11.08 22.25 10.14
C THR A 202 -11.27 21.10 11.12
N ALA A 203 -12.05 20.09 10.74
CA ALA A 203 -12.35 18.92 11.56
C ALA A 203 -11.28 17.80 11.47
N GLY A 204 -10.24 17.96 10.66
CA GLY A 204 -9.20 16.95 10.47
C GLY A 204 -8.89 16.64 9.01
N PHE A 205 -8.26 15.51 8.77
CA PHE A 205 -7.86 15.07 7.43
C PHE A 205 -8.96 14.28 6.73
N THR A 206 -8.99 14.35 5.41
CA THR A 206 -9.79 13.46 4.57
C THR A 206 -8.88 12.79 3.55
N TYR A 207 -8.90 11.45 3.54
CA TYR A 207 -8.12 10.63 2.62
C TYR A 207 -9.00 10.16 1.48
N ARG A 208 -8.56 10.41 0.24
CA ARG A 208 -9.23 9.96 -0.99
C ARG A 208 -8.22 9.27 -1.89
N VAL A 209 -8.69 8.57 -2.91
CA VAL A 209 -7.86 7.82 -3.86
C VAL A 209 -7.89 8.50 -5.21
N GLY A 210 -6.72 8.69 -5.82
CA GLY A 210 -6.57 9.10 -7.21
C GLY A 210 -5.74 8.08 -7.98
N MET A 211 -5.42 8.42 -9.23
CA MET A 211 -4.59 7.58 -10.09
C MET A 211 -3.64 8.41 -10.96
N PHE A 212 -2.50 7.81 -11.27
CA PHE A 212 -1.55 8.32 -12.26
C PHE A 212 -0.91 7.16 -13.03
N LEU A 213 -0.24 7.50 -14.14
CA LEU A 213 0.41 6.54 -15.03
C LEU A 213 1.90 6.86 -15.12
N LEU A 214 2.76 5.86 -14.93
CA LEU A 214 4.21 5.96 -15.19
C LEU A 214 4.59 5.22 -16.47
N ASP A 215 5.70 5.62 -17.08
CA ASP A 215 6.27 4.92 -18.23
C ASP A 215 6.74 3.51 -17.86
N LEU A 216 6.40 2.55 -18.73
CA LEU A 216 6.65 1.12 -18.51
C LEU A 216 8.15 0.79 -18.43
N GLU A 217 8.96 1.50 -19.20
CA GLU A 217 10.40 1.27 -19.38
C GLU A 217 11.26 2.21 -18.53
N ASP A 218 10.70 3.35 -18.11
CA ASP A 218 11.35 4.29 -17.21
C ASP A 218 10.36 4.85 -16.18
N PRO A 219 10.16 4.17 -15.02
CA PRO A 219 9.12 4.53 -14.05
C PRO A 219 9.30 5.94 -13.47
N ARG A 220 10.47 6.57 -13.65
CA ARG A 220 10.72 7.97 -13.26
C ARG A 220 9.86 8.96 -14.05
N ARG A 221 9.34 8.57 -15.21
CA ARG A 221 8.54 9.42 -16.09
C ARG A 221 7.06 9.28 -15.76
N LEU A 222 6.49 10.34 -15.18
CA LEU A 222 5.05 10.52 -15.05
C LEU A 222 4.44 10.81 -16.43
N ILE A 223 3.59 9.91 -16.93
CA ILE A 223 2.93 10.02 -18.24
C ILE A 223 1.57 10.72 -18.11
N ALA A 224 0.81 10.46 -17.05
CA ALA A 224 -0.51 11.05 -16.86
C ALA A 224 -0.84 11.16 -15.37
N ARG A 225 -1.60 12.17 -14.98
CA ARG A 225 -2.15 12.29 -13.61
C ARG A 225 -3.61 12.72 -13.69
N PHE A 226 -4.51 11.91 -13.15
CA PHE A 226 -5.93 12.26 -13.13
C PHE A 226 -6.18 13.44 -12.16
N PRO A 227 -6.92 14.49 -12.55
CA PRO A 227 -7.11 15.66 -11.70
C PRO A 227 -8.04 15.37 -10.50
N TYR A 228 -9.01 14.48 -10.68
CA TYR A 228 -10.03 14.16 -9.68
C TYR A 228 -9.66 12.92 -8.87
N TRP A 229 -10.30 12.75 -7.72
CA TRP A 229 -10.27 11.49 -6.99
C TRP A 229 -11.31 10.52 -7.57
N ILE A 230 -11.04 9.22 -7.48
CA ILE A 230 -11.90 8.14 -7.99
C ILE A 230 -12.64 7.39 -6.88
N LEU A 231 -12.17 7.51 -5.64
CA LEU A 231 -12.81 6.94 -4.45
C LEU A 231 -12.56 7.85 -3.26
N GLY A 232 -13.55 8.01 -2.38
CA GLY A 232 -13.42 8.80 -1.15
C GLY A 232 -14.56 8.51 -0.18
N PRO A 233 -14.44 8.96 1.09
CA PRO A 233 -15.38 8.62 2.14
C PRO A 233 -16.78 9.13 1.83
N ARG A 234 -17.75 8.22 1.88
CA ARG A 234 -19.18 8.48 1.69
C ARG A 234 -20.03 7.67 2.65
N GLU A 235 -19.68 6.40 2.85
CA GLU A 235 -20.46 5.49 3.66
C GLU A 235 -20.17 5.68 5.15
N HIS A 236 -21.07 5.21 6.01
CA HIS A 236 -20.93 5.40 7.46
C HIS A 236 -19.64 4.79 8.00
N TYR A 237 -19.26 3.62 7.50
CA TYR A 237 -18.02 2.92 7.88
C TYR A 237 -16.74 3.60 7.39
N GLU A 238 -16.83 4.59 6.50
CA GLU A 238 -15.70 5.39 6.00
C GLU A 238 -15.62 6.76 6.69
N THR A 239 -16.76 7.25 7.18
CA THR A 239 -16.92 8.58 7.79
C THR A 239 -16.90 8.51 9.32
N THR A 240 -17.01 7.33 9.92
CA THR A 240 -17.01 7.09 11.37
C THR A 240 -16.15 5.88 11.71
N GLY A 241 -15.27 6.02 12.71
CA GLY A 241 -14.31 5.00 13.12
C GLY A 241 -13.16 5.60 13.94
N GLN A 242 -12.06 4.88 14.09
CA GLN A 242 -10.83 5.37 14.74
C GLN A 242 -10.30 6.64 14.07
N SER A 243 -10.28 6.65 12.72
CA SER A 243 -9.87 7.80 11.91
C SER A 243 -11.00 8.19 10.94
N PRO A 244 -11.95 9.07 11.34
CA PRO A 244 -13.04 9.49 10.47
C PRO A 244 -12.57 10.06 9.12
N ASN A 245 -13.33 9.80 8.06
CA ASN A 245 -13.08 10.28 6.69
C ASN A 245 -11.81 9.72 6.05
N VAL A 246 -11.59 8.41 6.21
CA VAL A 246 -10.46 7.68 5.61
C VAL A 246 -10.96 6.59 4.67
N VAL A 247 -10.45 6.62 3.44
CA VAL A 247 -10.41 5.49 2.51
C VAL A 247 -8.95 5.27 2.12
N PHE A 248 -8.37 4.14 2.55
CA PHE A 248 -6.94 3.88 2.41
C PHE A 248 -6.68 2.48 1.82
N PRO A 249 -6.49 2.37 0.49
CA PRO A 249 -6.13 1.10 -0.13
C PRO A 249 -4.68 0.70 0.16
N CYS A 250 -4.46 -0.59 0.37
CA CYS A 250 -3.12 -1.19 0.51
C CYS A 250 -2.88 -2.32 -0.50
N GLY A 251 -3.93 -2.98 -0.98
CA GLY A 251 -3.82 -4.13 -1.86
C GLY A 251 -4.87 -4.14 -2.97
N HIS A 252 -4.54 -4.80 -4.07
CA HIS A 252 -5.52 -5.13 -5.10
C HIS A 252 -5.31 -6.56 -5.62
N VAL A 253 -6.36 -7.14 -6.17
CA VAL A 253 -6.31 -8.37 -6.95
C VAL A 253 -6.83 -8.08 -8.35
N ARG A 254 -6.09 -8.50 -9.37
CA ARG A 254 -6.50 -8.40 -10.77
C ARG A 254 -7.20 -9.68 -11.21
N LEU A 255 -8.35 -9.51 -11.86
CA LEU A 255 -9.19 -10.53 -12.45
C LEU A 255 -9.48 -10.08 -13.90
N ASP A 256 -8.58 -10.41 -14.80
CA ASP A 256 -8.57 -9.92 -16.19
C ASP A 256 -8.52 -8.39 -16.28
N ASP A 257 -9.60 -7.77 -16.78
CA ASP A 257 -9.77 -6.31 -16.85
C ASP A 257 -10.32 -5.73 -15.53
N GLN A 258 -10.93 -6.54 -14.67
CA GLN A 258 -11.43 -6.06 -13.39
C GLN A 258 -10.31 -6.09 -12.33
N ILE A 259 -10.27 -5.07 -11.48
CA ILE A 259 -9.51 -5.09 -10.23
C ILE A 259 -10.45 -5.02 -9.04
N ARG A 260 -10.11 -5.76 -7.99
CA ARG A 260 -10.67 -5.61 -6.65
C ARG A 260 -9.64 -4.89 -5.80
N VAL A 261 -10.01 -3.74 -5.28
CA VAL A 261 -9.15 -2.89 -4.44
C VAL A 261 -9.63 -3.00 -3.01
N TYR A 262 -8.79 -3.51 -2.13
CA TYR A 262 -9.09 -3.66 -0.70
C TYR A 262 -8.52 -2.48 0.07
N TYR A 263 -9.35 -1.88 0.92
CA TYR A 263 -9.02 -0.64 1.61
C TYR A 263 -9.47 -0.66 3.07
N GLY A 264 -8.71 0.04 3.92
CA GLY A 264 -9.16 0.42 5.25
C GLY A 264 -10.16 1.56 5.16
N ALA A 265 -11.30 1.40 5.83
CA ALA A 265 -12.31 2.41 5.99
C ALA A 265 -12.31 2.90 7.44
N ALA A 266 -12.13 4.22 7.59
CA ALA A 266 -12.01 4.91 8.86
C ALA A 266 -10.99 4.31 9.85
N ASP A 267 -9.92 3.67 9.34
CA ASP A 267 -8.98 2.83 10.11
C ASP A 267 -9.69 1.85 11.06
N THR A 268 -10.82 1.28 10.66
CA THR A 268 -11.65 0.45 11.56
C THR A 268 -12.01 -0.90 10.95
N CYS A 269 -12.30 -0.92 9.65
CA CYS A 269 -12.70 -2.14 8.95
C CYS A 269 -12.07 -2.23 7.56
N VAL A 270 -12.08 -3.44 7.01
CA VAL A 270 -11.72 -3.71 5.61
C VAL A 270 -12.95 -3.61 4.73
N CYS A 271 -12.82 -2.89 3.62
CA CYS A 271 -13.80 -2.79 2.57
C CYS A 271 -13.16 -3.12 1.21
N MET A 272 -14.00 -3.29 0.18
CA MET A 272 -13.55 -3.63 -1.17
C MET A 272 -14.34 -2.83 -2.20
N ALA A 273 -13.63 -2.26 -3.17
CA ALA A 273 -14.18 -1.61 -4.35
C ALA A 273 -13.73 -2.34 -5.62
N THR A 274 -14.52 -2.24 -6.69
CA THR A 274 -14.16 -2.80 -8.00
C THR A 274 -14.01 -1.70 -9.05
N ALA A 275 -13.15 -1.92 -10.04
CA ALA A 275 -12.99 -1.05 -11.19
C ALA A 275 -12.54 -1.84 -12.43
N SER A 276 -12.85 -1.35 -13.62
CA SER A 276 -12.23 -1.81 -14.87
C SER A 276 -10.92 -1.07 -15.11
N ILE A 277 -9.82 -1.79 -15.37
CA ILE A 277 -8.53 -1.20 -15.74
C ILE A 277 -8.68 -0.38 -17.01
N SER A 278 -9.38 -0.91 -18.02
CA SER A 278 -9.61 -0.22 -19.29
C SER A 278 -10.35 1.11 -19.10
N GLU A 279 -11.37 1.16 -18.23
CA GLU A 279 -12.07 2.42 -17.92
C GLU A 279 -11.17 3.43 -17.19
N LEU A 280 -10.34 2.96 -16.25
CA LEU A 280 -9.37 3.81 -15.54
C LEU A 280 -8.33 4.40 -16.51
N LEU A 281 -7.82 3.59 -17.44
CA LEU A 281 -6.88 4.02 -18.47
C LEU A 281 -7.53 5.02 -19.44
N GLU A 282 -8.76 4.74 -19.90
CA GLU A 282 -9.51 5.66 -20.77
C GLU A 282 -9.71 7.02 -20.11
N ALA A 283 -10.03 7.06 -18.82
CA ALA A 283 -10.16 8.29 -18.06
C ALA A 283 -8.83 9.09 -17.98
N LEU A 284 -7.67 8.41 -18.01
CA LEU A 284 -6.35 9.04 -18.01
C LEU A 284 -5.92 9.60 -19.37
N LYS A 285 -6.44 9.09 -20.49
CA LYS A 285 -5.98 9.46 -21.85
C LYS A 285 -5.98 10.97 -22.12
N LYS A 286 -6.99 11.69 -21.61
CA LYS A 286 -7.13 13.14 -21.77
C LYS A 286 -6.18 13.97 -20.90
N TYR A 287 -5.47 13.33 -19.98
CA TYR A 287 -4.59 13.96 -18.99
C TYR A 287 -3.15 13.47 -19.10
N ARG A 288 -2.76 12.96 -20.29
CA ARG A 288 -1.37 12.69 -20.64
C ARG A 288 -0.57 14.00 -20.67
N ILE A 289 0.68 13.93 -20.23
CA ILE A 289 1.65 15.03 -20.11
C ILE A 289 2.58 15.03 -21.33
#